data_AF-A0A399Z9Z0-F1
#
_entry.id   AF-A0A399Z9Z0-F1
#
_cell.length_a   1.000
_cell.length_b   1.000
_cell.length_c   1.000
_cell.angle_alpha   90.00
_cell.angle_beta   90.00
_cell.angle_gamma   90.00
#
_symmetry.space_group_name_H-M   'P 1'
#
loop_
_entity.id
_entity.type
_entity.pdbx_description
1 polymer ?
#
loop_
_entity_poly.entity_id
_entity_poly.type
_entity_poly.pdbx_seq_one_letter_code
_entity_poly.pdbx_strand_id
1 'polypeptide(L)'
;MNDAYIFIGSNIERETYYPRAVECLRQLGTLLAVSPVYDTPALGGAPDAPRFYNGAARLLTELAPHALRNALRVIESELGRVRTADKNAPRAIDLDLVLYDQEIIDDDVLKIPDPKIFERAFMARALADINPAYVIPPDGPTLAELTERLGATREAMRAAPEMSAQVQRFVQKPFQTPTPAAEFSARGARGYDDAAWLAASPDRVSPRRLADRPENAKQKAQRAIATAVRTILVNVGEDPTREGLRKTPERVARAYDELLGGYAMDPAALVNGALFESAYDDMVVVKDIDFFSLCEHHMLPFFGKAHVAYIPDGKIIGLSKIPRIVAMYARRLQVQEKMTREIADFIQTLLNPRGVAVIVTGQHMCATMRGVNQIGSKMVTQTMYGVFQARDAREQLNDRLRQAE
;
A
#
# COMPACT_ATOMS: atom_id res chain seq x y z
N MET A 1 -3.09 -1.05 -3.03
CA MET A 1 -2.10 -1.63 -3.94
C MET A 1 -2.63 -2.97 -4.39
N ASN A 2 -2.37 -3.33 -5.63
CA ASN A 2 -2.98 -4.45 -6.35
C ASN A 2 -1.93 -5.53 -6.56
N ASP A 3 -2.30 -6.78 -6.38
CA ASP A 3 -1.44 -7.96 -6.46
C ASP A 3 -1.36 -8.46 -7.90
N ALA A 4 -0.22 -8.22 -8.56
CA ALA A 4 0.01 -8.60 -9.94
C ALA A 4 1.01 -9.75 -10.06
N TYR A 5 0.70 -10.73 -10.90
CA TYR A 5 1.59 -11.84 -11.22
C TYR A 5 2.07 -11.67 -12.66
N ILE A 6 3.37 -11.48 -12.80
CA ILE A 6 4.04 -11.20 -14.07
C ILE A 6 4.87 -12.42 -14.41
N PHE A 7 4.66 -12.97 -15.59
CA PHE A 7 5.51 -14.01 -16.15
C PHE A 7 6.64 -13.38 -16.95
N ILE A 8 7.85 -13.91 -16.80
CA ILE A 8 9.09 -13.37 -17.35
C ILE A 8 9.74 -14.44 -18.21
N GLY A 9 10.05 -14.12 -19.46
CA GLY A 9 10.72 -15.02 -20.40
C GLY A 9 11.85 -14.33 -21.17
N SER A 10 13.02 -14.95 -21.28
CA SER A 10 14.15 -14.43 -22.06
C SER A 10 14.96 -15.56 -22.70
N ASN A 11 15.37 -15.44 -23.97
CA ASN A 11 16.24 -16.42 -24.63
C ASN A 11 17.40 -15.83 -25.47
N ILE A 12 17.51 -14.51 -25.57
CA ILE A 12 18.70 -13.80 -26.08
C ILE A 12 19.42 -13.21 -24.88
N GLU A 13 20.74 -13.42 -24.76
CA GLU A 13 21.58 -12.95 -23.63
C GLU A 13 20.85 -13.00 -22.28
N ARG A 14 20.19 -14.13 -22.04
CA ARG A 14 19.20 -14.30 -20.96
C ARG A 14 19.82 -14.12 -19.57
N GLU A 15 21.11 -14.35 -19.44
CA GLU A 15 21.93 -14.09 -18.26
C GLU A 15 22.03 -12.58 -17.94
N THR A 16 21.90 -11.72 -18.96
CA THR A 16 21.93 -10.26 -18.84
C THR A 16 20.54 -9.66 -18.71
N TYR A 17 19.61 -10.02 -19.61
CA TYR A 17 18.32 -9.34 -19.68
C TYR A 17 17.33 -9.80 -18.62
N TYR A 18 17.33 -11.09 -18.24
CA TYR A 18 16.40 -11.61 -17.23
C TYR A 18 16.55 -10.91 -15.87
N PRO A 19 17.76 -10.82 -15.25
CA PRO A 19 17.89 -10.16 -13.96
C PRO A 19 17.62 -8.66 -14.03
N ARG A 20 18.00 -8.00 -15.13
CA ARG A 20 17.67 -6.58 -15.35
C ARG A 20 16.17 -6.34 -15.43
N ALA A 21 15.42 -7.24 -16.07
CA ALA A 21 13.96 -7.14 -16.12
C ALA A 21 13.34 -7.22 -14.72
N VAL A 22 13.77 -8.19 -13.91
CA VAL A 22 13.32 -8.32 -12.52
C VAL A 22 13.65 -7.07 -11.69
N GLU A 23 14.83 -6.48 -11.87
CA GLU A 23 15.20 -5.23 -11.22
C GLU A 23 14.31 -4.06 -11.65
N CYS A 24 14.04 -3.90 -12.96
CA CYS A 24 13.16 -2.86 -13.50
C CYS A 24 11.73 -2.96 -12.96
N LEU A 25 11.21 -4.16 -12.66
CA LEU A 25 9.88 -4.32 -12.08
C LEU A 25 9.71 -3.56 -10.75
N ARG A 26 10.80 -3.32 -10.00
CA ARG A 26 10.77 -2.55 -8.75
C ARG A 26 10.42 -1.07 -8.95
N GLN A 27 10.54 -0.57 -10.17
CA GLN A 27 10.11 0.80 -10.51
C GLN A 27 8.59 0.89 -10.65
N LEU A 28 7.91 -0.25 -10.86
CA LEU A 28 6.47 -0.34 -11.07
C LEU A 28 5.70 -0.71 -9.79
N GLY A 29 6.39 -1.04 -8.69
CA GLY A 29 5.78 -1.44 -7.42
C GLY A 29 6.75 -2.16 -6.49
N THR A 30 6.21 -2.72 -5.40
CA THR A 30 6.98 -3.54 -4.46
C THR A 30 7.08 -4.98 -4.96
N LEU A 31 8.29 -5.46 -5.25
CA LEU A 31 8.54 -6.84 -5.69
C LEU A 31 8.53 -7.77 -4.47
N LEU A 32 7.40 -8.44 -4.24
CA LEU A 32 7.14 -9.26 -3.05
C LEU A 32 7.78 -10.64 -3.12
N ALA A 33 7.84 -11.23 -4.31
CA ALA A 33 8.40 -12.55 -4.52
C ALA A 33 8.80 -12.74 -5.98
N VAL A 34 9.72 -13.68 -6.21
CA VAL A 34 10.04 -14.23 -7.52
C VAL A 34 10.06 -15.75 -7.40
N SER A 35 9.70 -16.45 -8.46
CA SER A 35 9.83 -17.91 -8.52
C SER A 35 11.30 -18.32 -8.70
N PRO A 36 11.65 -19.61 -8.53
CA PRO A 36 12.84 -20.14 -9.16
C PRO A 36 12.82 -19.87 -10.67
N VAL A 37 14.01 -19.71 -11.25
CA VAL A 37 14.18 -19.55 -12.70
C VAL A 37 14.37 -20.92 -13.33
N TYR A 38 13.62 -21.17 -14.40
CA TYR A 38 13.61 -22.42 -15.14
C TYR A 38 14.17 -22.22 -16.53
N ASP A 39 15.13 -23.05 -16.91
CA ASP A 39 15.62 -23.19 -18.26
C ASP A 39 14.73 -24.18 -19.03
N THR A 40 13.98 -23.69 -20.02
CA THR A 40 12.99 -24.47 -20.79
C THR A 40 13.24 -24.39 -22.30
N PRO A 41 12.90 -25.44 -23.09
CA PRO A 41 12.96 -25.34 -24.54
C PRO A 41 11.96 -24.30 -25.09
N ALA A 42 12.23 -23.77 -26.28
CA ALA A 42 11.27 -22.93 -27.00
C ALA A 42 10.05 -23.76 -27.45
N LEU A 43 8.84 -23.25 -27.23
CA LEU A 43 7.63 -23.88 -27.75
C LEU A 43 7.43 -23.50 -29.22
N GLY A 44 7.32 -24.50 -30.11
CA GLY A 44 7.01 -24.28 -31.53
C GLY A 44 8.12 -23.62 -32.36
N GLY A 45 9.34 -23.51 -31.81
CA GLY A 45 10.52 -23.02 -32.52
C GLY A 45 11.27 -24.14 -33.26
N ALA A 46 12.30 -23.76 -34.03
CA ALA A 46 13.21 -24.72 -34.66
C ALA A 46 13.92 -25.61 -33.61
N PRO A 47 14.34 -26.84 -33.95
CA PRO A 47 14.98 -27.77 -33.00
C PRO A 47 16.23 -27.21 -32.28
N ASP A 48 16.89 -26.23 -32.87
CA ASP A 48 18.09 -25.54 -32.40
C ASP A 48 17.80 -24.17 -31.75
N ALA A 49 16.52 -23.83 -31.54
CA ALA A 49 16.14 -22.55 -30.95
C ALA A 49 16.74 -22.37 -29.54
N PRO A 50 17.26 -21.16 -29.22
CA PRO A 50 17.78 -20.87 -27.89
C PRO A 50 16.74 -21.11 -26.81
N ARG A 51 17.17 -21.77 -25.73
CA ARG A 51 16.32 -22.09 -24.57
C ARG A 51 16.01 -20.84 -23.76
N PHE A 52 14.83 -20.79 -23.16
CA PHE A 52 14.36 -19.67 -22.36
C PHE A 52 14.74 -19.81 -20.89
N TYR A 53 15.16 -18.72 -20.25
CA TYR A 53 14.90 -18.53 -18.83
C TYR A 53 13.47 -18.04 -18.65
N ASN A 54 12.71 -18.80 -17.87
CA ASN A 54 11.32 -18.57 -17.56
C ASN A 54 11.12 -18.55 -16.05
N GLY A 55 10.29 -17.65 -15.57
CA GLY A 55 9.88 -17.58 -14.18
C GLY A 55 8.78 -16.54 -13.98
N ALA A 56 8.47 -16.24 -12.73
CA ALA A 56 7.42 -15.31 -12.38
C ALA A 56 7.87 -14.33 -11.29
N ALA A 57 7.17 -13.21 -11.22
CA ALA A 57 7.29 -12.19 -10.19
C ALA A 57 5.92 -11.84 -9.64
N ARG A 58 5.85 -11.65 -8.32
CA ARG A 58 4.69 -11.08 -7.61
C ARG A 58 4.98 -9.64 -7.26
N LEU A 59 4.20 -8.73 -7.83
CA LEU A 59 4.38 -7.30 -7.72
C LEU A 59 3.15 -6.68 -7.05
N LEU A 60 3.38 -5.92 -5.99
CA LEU A 60 2.37 -5.08 -5.37
C LEU A 60 2.46 -3.67 -5.98
N THR A 61 1.47 -3.26 -6.77
CA THR A 61 1.53 -2.02 -7.57
C THR A 61 0.32 -1.11 -7.37
N GLU A 62 0.47 0.18 -7.65
CA GLU A 62 -0.65 1.13 -7.73
C GLU A 62 -1.18 1.31 -9.17
N LEU A 63 -0.50 0.74 -10.16
CA LEU A 63 -0.87 0.86 -11.57
C LEU A 63 -2.05 -0.04 -11.88
N ALA A 64 -3.10 0.52 -12.48
CA ALA A 64 -4.23 -0.26 -13.02
C ALA A 64 -3.77 -1.29 -14.07
N PRO A 65 -4.52 -2.37 -14.34
CA PRO A 65 -4.09 -3.48 -15.22
C PRO A 65 -3.54 -3.03 -16.58
N HIS A 66 -4.26 -2.16 -17.30
CA HIS A 66 -3.81 -1.64 -18.60
C HIS A 66 -2.57 -0.75 -18.49
N ALA A 67 -2.48 0.06 -17.42
CA ALA A 67 -1.31 0.91 -17.18
C ALA A 67 -0.08 0.07 -16.83
N LEU A 68 -0.24 -0.97 -16.01
CA LEU A 68 0.82 -1.91 -15.68
C LEU A 68 1.28 -2.65 -16.94
N ARG A 69 0.36 -3.22 -17.73
CA ARG A 69 0.69 -3.85 -19.01
C ARG A 69 1.47 -2.92 -19.93
N ASN A 70 1.08 -1.66 -20.05
CA ASN A 70 1.81 -0.69 -20.88
C ASN A 70 3.21 -0.40 -20.32
N ALA A 71 3.35 -0.28 -19.00
CA ALA A 71 4.66 -0.09 -18.35
C ALA A 71 5.59 -1.30 -18.55
N LEU A 72 5.06 -2.53 -18.50
CA LEU A 72 5.84 -3.73 -18.84
C LEU A 72 6.36 -3.68 -20.28
N ARG A 73 5.54 -3.21 -21.23
CA ARG A 73 5.96 -3.02 -22.63
C ARG A 73 7.03 -1.95 -22.81
N VAL A 74 7.07 -0.94 -21.94
CA VAL A 74 8.16 0.06 -21.92
C VAL A 74 9.46 -0.60 -21.47
N ILE A 75 9.43 -1.37 -20.36
CA ILE A 75 10.60 -2.14 -19.89
C ILE A 75 11.12 -3.08 -20.99
N GLU A 76 10.22 -3.79 -21.68
CA GLU A 76 10.60 -4.63 -22.81
C GLU A 76 11.37 -3.87 -23.89
N SER A 77 10.86 -2.70 -24.28
CA SER A 77 11.48 -1.86 -25.30
C SER A 77 12.86 -1.36 -24.85
N GLU A 78 12.99 -0.92 -23.59
CA GLU A 78 14.26 -0.44 -23.02
C GLU A 78 15.31 -1.54 -22.91
N LEU A 79 14.88 -2.79 -22.68
CA LEU A 79 15.75 -3.97 -22.66
C LEU A 79 15.96 -4.59 -24.05
N GLY A 80 15.61 -3.88 -25.12
CA GLY A 80 15.99 -4.26 -26.48
C GLY A 80 15.02 -5.23 -27.18
N ARG A 81 13.78 -5.37 -26.70
CA ARG A 81 12.77 -6.17 -27.42
C ARG A 81 12.38 -5.51 -28.74
N VAL A 82 12.77 -6.13 -29.85
CA VAL A 82 12.29 -5.79 -31.20
C VAL A 82 11.09 -6.67 -31.54
N ARG A 83 9.96 -6.06 -31.93
CA ARG A 83 8.75 -6.81 -32.32
C ARG A 83 8.81 -7.13 -33.81
N THR A 84 8.94 -8.41 -34.14
CA THR A 84 8.88 -8.94 -35.50
C THR A 84 7.51 -9.58 -35.77
N ALA A 85 7.20 -9.85 -37.04
CA ALA A 85 5.97 -10.55 -37.43
C ALA A 85 5.95 -12.03 -37.01
N ASP A 86 7.13 -12.61 -36.76
CA ASP A 86 7.29 -13.98 -36.27
C ASP A 86 7.10 -14.06 -34.75
N LYS A 87 6.05 -14.75 -34.31
CA LYS A 87 5.70 -14.93 -32.90
C LYS A 87 6.69 -15.81 -32.13
N ASN A 88 7.46 -16.63 -32.85
CA ASN A 88 8.42 -17.60 -32.29
C ASN A 88 9.87 -17.11 -32.38
N ALA A 89 10.10 -15.89 -32.89
CA ALA A 89 11.44 -15.31 -32.96
C ALA A 89 12.06 -15.16 -31.55
N PRO A 90 13.38 -15.39 -31.43
CA PRO A 90 14.12 -15.11 -30.20
C PRO A 90 13.94 -13.65 -29.74
N ARG A 91 13.91 -13.43 -28.42
CA ARG A 91 13.67 -12.12 -27.80
C ARG A 91 14.50 -11.91 -26.54
N ALA A 92 14.96 -10.68 -26.37
CA ALA A 92 15.71 -10.24 -25.20
C ALA A 92 14.91 -10.38 -23.91
N ILE A 93 13.63 -9.96 -23.91
CA ILE A 93 12.73 -10.15 -22.77
C ILE A 93 11.25 -10.16 -23.22
N ASP A 94 10.41 -10.88 -22.49
CA ASP A 94 8.96 -11.00 -22.64
C ASP A 94 8.35 -10.90 -21.24
N LEU A 95 7.50 -9.90 -21.00
CA LEU A 95 6.84 -9.65 -19.72
C LEU A 95 5.33 -9.73 -19.91
N ASP A 96 4.74 -10.86 -19.52
CA ASP A 96 3.31 -11.11 -19.63
C ASP A 96 2.64 -10.82 -18.27
N LEU A 97 1.64 -9.92 -18.23
CA LEU A 97 0.77 -9.76 -17.05
C LEU A 97 -0.26 -10.89 -17.05
N VAL A 98 -0.11 -11.86 -16.14
CA VAL A 98 -0.87 -13.12 -16.16
C VAL A 98 -2.09 -13.07 -15.25
N LEU A 99 -1.90 -12.62 -14.01
CA LEU A 99 -2.99 -12.50 -13.02
C LEU A 99 -2.92 -11.13 -12.35
N TYR A 100 -4.08 -10.61 -11.96
CA TYR A 100 -4.18 -9.32 -11.29
C TYR A 100 -5.36 -9.33 -10.31
N ASP A 101 -5.04 -9.28 -9.01
CA ASP A 101 -5.97 -9.44 -7.90
C ASP A 101 -6.88 -10.66 -8.06
N GLN A 102 -8.16 -10.44 -8.35
CA GLN A 102 -9.18 -11.43 -8.73
C GLN A 102 -10.01 -10.90 -9.91
N GLU A 103 -9.44 -9.98 -10.70
CA GLU A 103 -10.12 -9.35 -11.82
C GLU A 103 -10.23 -10.31 -13.01
N ILE A 104 -11.32 -10.16 -13.75
CA ILE A 104 -11.50 -10.81 -15.05
C ILE A 104 -11.61 -9.68 -16.08
N ILE A 105 -10.66 -9.67 -17.00
CA ILE A 105 -10.58 -8.69 -18.08
C ILE A 105 -10.56 -9.47 -19.38
N ASP A 106 -11.47 -9.16 -20.27
CA ASP A 106 -11.50 -9.72 -21.62
C ASP A 106 -11.81 -8.57 -22.59
N ASP A 107 -10.77 -7.87 -23.01
CA ASP A 107 -10.84 -6.87 -24.06
C ASP A 107 -9.79 -7.12 -25.14
N ASP A 108 -9.81 -6.32 -26.21
CA ASP A 108 -8.94 -6.48 -27.38
C ASP A 108 -7.45 -6.29 -27.06
N VAL A 109 -7.14 -5.71 -25.90
CA VAL A 109 -5.80 -5.25 -25.53
C VAL A 109 -5.20 -6.12 -24.42
N LEU A 110 -6.00 -6.54 -23.45
CA LEU A 110 -5.58 -7.26 -22.26
C LEU A 110 -6.60 -8.34 -21.88
N LYS A 111 -6.08 -9.54 -21.60
CA LYS A 111 -6.86 -10.65 -21.06
C LYS A 111 -6.28 -11.07 -19.72
N ILE A 112 -7.11 -11.07 -18.67
CA ILE A 112 -6.77 -11.54 -17.33
C ILE A 112 -7.90 -12.46 -16.86
N PRO A 113 -7.61 -13.69 -16.41
CA PRO A 113 -6.31 -14.38 -16.48
C PRO A 113 -5.76 -14.47 -17.92
N ASP A 114 -4.43 -14.40 -18.12
CA ASP A 114 -3.84 -14.63 -19.45
C ASP A 114 -4.16 -16.08 -19.87
N PRO A 115 -4.84 -16.31 -21.02
CA PRO A 115 -5.23 -17.64 -21.47
C PRO A 115 -4.08 -18.65 -21.56
N LYS A 116 -2.85 -18.16 -21.82
CA LYS A 116 -1.66 -19.00 -21.92
C LYS A 116 -1.36 -19.78 -20.64
N ILE A 117 -1.82 -19.32 -19.47
CA ILE A 117 -1.58 -20.03 -18.20
C ILE A 117 -2.21 -21.43 -18.20
N PHE A 118 -3.31 -21.61 -18.92
CA PHE A 118 -4.03 -22.88 -19.04
C PHE A 118 -3.43 -23.82 -20.10
N GLU A 119 -2.45 -23.35 -20.88
CA GLU A 119 -1.84 -24.11 -21.96
C GLU A 119 -0.34 -24.38 -21.70
N ARG A 120 0.31 -23.51 -20.92
CA ARG A 120 1.76 -23.52 -20.70
C ARG A 120 2.10 -24.01 -19.30
N ALA A 121 2.46 -25.29 -19.20
CA ALA A 121 2.83 -25.92 -17.92
C ALA A 121 3.92 -25.15 -17.15
N PHE A 122 4.95 -24.62 -17.84
CA PHE A 122 6.01 -23.85 -17.19
C PHE A 122 5.53 -22.50 -16.62
N MET A 123 4.49 -21.90 -17.21
CA MET A 123 3.92 -20.64 -16.74
C MET A 123 3.10 -20.88 -15.47
N ALA A 124 2.19 -21.86 -15.50
CA ALA A 124 1.43 -22.27 -14.33
C ALA A 124 2.35 -22.67 -13.17
N ARG A 125 3.41 -23.45 -13.47
CA ARG A 125 4.41 -23.87 -12.49
C ARG A 125 5.11 -22.69 -11.82
N ALA A 126 5.67 -21.76 -12.61
CA ALA A 126 6.40 -20.61 -12.07
C ALA A 126 5.53 -19.76 -11.15
N LEU A 127 4.26 -19.55 -11.51
CA LEU A 127 3.32 -18.83 -10.65
C LEU A 127 2.94 -19.65 -9.40
N ALA A 128 2.77 -20.97 -9.52
CA ALA A 128 2.48 -21.85 -8.40
C ALA A 128 3.64 -21.91 -7.38
N ASP A 129 4.89 -21.80 -7.81
CA ASP A 129 6.04 -21.74 -6.91
C ASP A 129 6.08 -20.43 -6.08
N ILE A 130 5.33 -19.40 -6.49
CA ILE A 130 5.13 -18.16 -5.70
C ILE A 130 3.95 -18.30 -4.76
N ASN A 131 2.79 -18.71 -5.27
CA ASN A 131 1.54 -18.78 -4.51
C ASN A 131 0.68 -19.97 -4.96
N PRO A 132 0.95 -21.19 -4.45
CA PRO A 132 0.27 -22.39 -4.94
C PRO A 132 -1.24 -22.40 -4.64
N ALA A 133 -1.66 -21.67 -3.61
CA ALA A 133 -3.05 -21.61 -3.15
C ALA A 133 -3.88 -20.52 -3.84
N TYR A 134 -3.30 -19.74 -4.77
CA TYR A 134 -4.06 -18.74 -5.51
C TYR A 134 -5.12 -19.42 -6.39
N VAL A 135 -6.38 -19.07 -6.18
CA VAL A 135 -7.53 -19.52 -6.99
C VAL A 135 -7.64 -18.61 -8.22
N ILE A 136 -7.61 -19.21 -9.41
CA ILE A 136 -7.72 -18.45 -10.66
C ILE A 136 -9.18 -18.04 -10.87
N PRO A 137 -9.52 -16.75 -11.02
CA PRO A 137 -10.90 -16.31 -11.15
C PRO A 137 -11.55 -16.79 -12.46
N PRO A 138 -12.90 -16.91 -12.53
CA PRO A 138 -13.87 -16.59 -11.47
C PRO A 138 -13.96 -17.65 -10.36
N ASP A 139 -13.92 -18.93 -10.72
CA ASP A 139 -14.01 -20.09 -9.80
C ASP A 139 -13.17 -21.26 -10.38
N GLY A 140 -11.97 -20.94 -10.85
CA GLY A 140 -11.04 -21.87 -11.50
C GLY A 140 -10.24 -22.72 -10.50
N PRO A 141 -9.36 -23.60 -11.00
CA PRO A 141 -8.44 -24.35 -10.14
C PRO A 141 -7.47 -23.40 -9.42
N THR A 142 -6.90 -23.87 -8.32
CA THR A 142 -5.71 -23.25 -7.75
C THR A 142 -4.53 -23.37 -8.71
N LEU A 143 -3.52 -22.51 -8.56
CA LEU A 143 -2.28 -22.63 -9.33
C LEU A 143 -1.58 -24.00 -9.14
N ALA A 144 -1.66 -24.57 -7.94
CA ALA A 144 -1.19 -25.93 -7.67
C ALA A 144 -1.95 -26.98 -8.48
N GLU A 145 -3.29 -26.98 -8.41
CA GLU A 145 -4.14 -27.93 -9.15
C GLU A 145 -3.99 -27.76 -10.66
N LEU A 146 -3.85 -26.53 -11.16
CA LEU A 146 -3.60 -26.28 -12.59
C LEU A 146 -2.25 -26.87 -13.02
N THR A 147 -1.21 -26.69 -12.21
CA THR A 147 0.12 -27.25 -12.48
C THR A 147 0.10 -28.78 -12.52
N GLU A 148 -0.65 -29.42 -11.62
CA GLU A 148 -0.84 -30.87 -11.62
C GLU A 148 -1.61 -31.34 -12.87
N ARG A 149 -2.69 -30.64 -13.23
CA ARG A 149 -3.52 -30.95 -14.40
C ARG A 149 -2.76 -30.87 -15.72
N LEU A 150 -1.91 -29.85 -15.88
CA LEU A 150 -1.13 -29.69 -17.10
C LEU A 150 -0.02 -30.73 -17.24
N GLY A 151 0.22 -31.54 -16.20
CA GLY A 151 1.29 -32.51 -16.14
C GLY A 151 2.63 -31.80 -16.00
N ALA A 152 3.39 -32.17 -14.98
CA ALA A 152 4.73 -31.65 -14.83
C ALA A 152 5.58 -32.10 -16.03
N THR A 153 5.85 -31.19 -16.98
CA THR A 153 7.06 -31.28 -17.81
C THR A 153 8.30 -30.99 -16.94
N ARG A 154 8.41 -31.66 -15.78
CA ARG A 154 9.59 -31.69 -14.92
C ARG A 154 10.81 -32.15 -15.73
N GLU A 155 10.59 -32.96 -16.76
CA GLU A 155 11.65 -33.47 -17.64
C GLU A 155 12.22 -32.41 -18.61
N ALA A 156 11.47 -31.35 -18.93
CA ALA A 156 11.91 -30.31 -19.88
C ALA A 156 12.34 -29.00 -19.21
N MET A 157 11.96 -28.78 -17.95
CA MET A 157 12.29 -27.60 -17.14
C MET A 157 13.48 -27.88 -16.23
N ARG A 158 14.64 -27.31 -16.55
CA ARG A 158 15.84 -27.43 -15.71
C ARG A 158 15.91 -26.23 -14.77
N ALA A 159 16.15 -26.44 -13.48
CA ALA A 159 16.36 -25.32 -12.56
C ALA A 159 17.65 -24.55 -12.93
N ALA A 160 17.61 -23.22 -12.86
CA ALA A 160 18.76 -22.34 -13.01
C ALA A 160 19.10 -21.70 -11.64
N PRO A 161 19.81 -22.42 -10.74
CA PRO A 161 19.98 -22.01 -9.35
C PRO A 161 20.76 -20.71 -9.18
N GLU A 162 21.80 -20.48 -10.00
CA GLU A 162 22.60 -19.25 -9.95
C GLU A 162 21.75 -18.02 -10.30
N MET A 163 20.99 -18.10 -11.40
CA MET A 163 20.07 -17.04 -11.81
C MET A 163 18.97 -16.84 -10.77
N SER A 164 18.41 -17.93 -10.23
CA SER A 164 17.41 -17.87 -9.15
C SER A 164 17.94 -17.11 -7.93
N ALA A 165 19.16 -17.43 -7.50
CA ALA A 165 19.81 -16.75 -6.37
C ALA A 165 20.11 -15.27 -6.68
N GLN A 166 20.44 -14.94 -7.92
CA GLN A 166 20.67 -13.56 -8.36
C GLN A 166 19.38 -12.73 -8.28
N VAL A 167 18.29 -13.22 -8.85
CA VAL A 167 17.02 -12.46 -8.90
C VAL A 167 16.32 -12.38 -7.54
N GLN A 168 16.53 -13.37 -6.67
CA GLN A 168 16.01 -13.35 -5.30
C GLN A 168 16.52 -12.15 -4.50
N ARG A 169 17.70 -11.59 -4.84
CA ARG A 169 18.27 -10.40 -4.18
C ARG A 169 17.46 -9.14 -4.44
N PHE A 170 16.66 -9.11 -5.50
CA PHE A 170 15.81 -7.96 -5.83
C PHE A 170 14.48 -7.98 -5.07
N VAL A 171 14.10 -9.12 -4.49
CA VAL A 171 12.89 -9.24 -3.67
C VAL A 171 13.03 -8.34 -2.44
N GLN A 172 12.12 -7.39 -2.31
CA GLN A 172 12.07 -6.52 -1.16
C GLN A 172 11.51 -7.34 0.00
N LYS A 173 12.34 -7.63 1.00
CA LYS A 173 11.87 -8.24 2.24
C LYS A 173 10.77 -7.34 2.82
N PRO A 174 9.65 -7.90 3.32
CA PRO A 174 8.71 -7.12 4.11
C PRO A 174 9.49 -6.40 5.22
N PHE A 175 9.22 -5.11 5.35
CA PHE A 175 9.88 -4.12 6.20
C PHE A 175 10.59 -4.75 7.42
N GLN A 176 11.92 -4.83 7.36
CA GLN A 176 12.73 -4.85 8.58
C GLN A 176 12.89 -3.39 8.99
N THR A 177 12.38 -3.03 10.16
CA THR A 177 12.54 -1.70 10.76
C THR A 177 14.00 -1.23 10.66
N PRO A 178 14.30 -0.12 9.97
CA PRO A 178 15.64 0.45 9.99
C PRO A 178 15.92 1.07 11.35
N THR A 179 17.09 0.75 11.91
CA THR A 179 17.71 1.49 13.01
C THR A 179 17.90 2.97 12.60
N PRO A 180 17.61 3.96 13.46
CA PRO A 180 17.70 5.36 13.08
C PRO A 180 19.16 5.84 13.08
N ALA A 181 19.63 6.30 11.92
CA ALA A 181 20.77 7.22 11.80
C ALA A 181 20.41 8.16 10.63
N ALA A 182 20.06 9.41 10.92
CA ALA A 182 20.97 10.55 11.03
C ALA A 182 21.01 11.31 9.69
N GLU A 183 20.89 12.64 9.80
CA GLU A 183 21.03 13.66 8.76
C GLU A 183 19.80 13.92 7.86
N PHE A 184 19.00 14.91 8.28
CA PHE A 184 18.38 15.82 7.32
C PHE A 184 18.68 17.25 7.75
N SER A 185 19.65 17.86 7.08
CA SER A 185 19.96 19.28 7.22
C SER A 185 19.06 20.12 6.30
N ALA A 186 18.82 21.33 6.78
CA ALA A 186 17.92 22.36 6.28
C ALA A 186 17.93 22.60 4.75
N ARG A 187 16.75 22.88 4.18
CA ARG A 187 16.58 23.95 3.18
C ARG A 187 15.22 24.65 3.28
N GLY A 188 15.31 25.89 3.76
CA GLY A 188 14.67 27.14 3.33
C GLY A 188 13.33 27.14 2.59
N ALA A 189 12.44 27.98 3.13
CA ALA A 189 11.17 28.46 2.59
C ALA A 189 11.22 28.96 1.13
N ARG A 190 10.13 28.71 0.39
CA ARG A 190 9.65 29.56 -0.72
C ARG A 190 8.16 29.30 -0.96
N GLY A 191 7.51 30.32 -1.51
CA GLY A 191 6.05 30.56 -1.55
C GLY A 191 5.18 29.46 -2.16
N TYR A 192 3.90 29.58 -1.82
CA TYR A 192 2.82 28.63 -2.04
C TYR A 192 2.41 28.52 -3.53
N ASP A 193 2.43 27.29 -4.04
CA ASP A 193 1.75 26.85 -5.26
C ASP A 193 1.04 25.52 -4.90
N ASP A 194 -0.29 25.50 -5.05
CA ASP A 194 -1.18 24.41 -4.66
C ASP A 194 -0.77 23.04 -5.26
N ALA A 195 -0.10 23.04 -6.41
CA ALA A 195 0.32 21.82 -7.10
C ALA A 195 1.59 21.18 -6.49
N ALA A 196 2.50 21.99 -5.93
CA ALA A 196 3.80 21.52 -5.47
C ALA A 196 3.74 20.80 -4.12
N TRP A 197 2.85 21.23 -3.22
CA TRP A 197 2.68 20.60 -1.90
C TRP A 197 2.01 19.22 -1.98
N LEU A 198 1.05 19.04 -2.91
CA LEU A 198 0.43 17.74 -3.20
C LEU A 198 1.42 16.71 -3.75
N ALA A 199 2.50 17.16 -4.41
CA ALA A 199 3.50 16.30 -5.06
C ALA A 199 4.68 15.89 -4.15
N ALA A 200 4.92 16.59 -3.04
CA ALA A 200 6.19 16.50 -2.29
C ALA A 200 6.19 15.58 -1.06
N SER A 201 5.09 14.88 -0.75
CA SER A 201 5.06 13.90 0.36
C SER A 201 5.16 12.46 -0.16
N PRO A 202 6.27 11.74 0.08
CA PRO A 202 6.57 10.45 -0.56
C PRO A 202 5.68 9.28 -0.12
N ASP A 203 4.66 9.51 0.71
CA ASP A 203 4.05 8.47 1.54
C ASP A 203 2.50 8.49 1.57
N ARG A 204 1.87 9.00 0.51
CA ARG A 204 0.39 9.08 0.42
C ARG A 204 -0.19 8.26 -0.74
N VAL A 205 -0.99 7.25 -0.37
CA VAL A 205 -2.17 6.85 -1.16
C VAL A 205 -2.97 8.12 -1.42
N SER A 206 -3.10 8.52 -2.68
CA SER A 206 -3.75 9.78 -3.07
C SER A 206 -5.18 9.87 -2.49
N PRO A 207 -5.51 10.86 -1.63
CA PRO A 207 -6.85 11.05 -1.06
C PRO A 207 -7.95 11.21 -2.13
N ARG A 208 -7.59 11.77 -3.29
CA ARG A 208 -8.49 11.99 -4.44
C ARG A 208 -9.07 10.70 -5.03
N ARG A 209 -8.51 9.51 -4.76
CA ARG A 209 -9.01 8.24 -5.37
C ARG A 209 -10.14 7.56 -4.61
N LEU A 210 -10.54 8.01 -3.42
CA LEU A 210 -11.63 7.40 -2.64
C LEU A 210 -12.89 8.27 -2.59
N ALA A 211 -12.73 9.59 -2.48
CA ALA A 211 -13.84 10.54 -2.41
C ALA A 211 -14.65 10.61 -3.73
N ASP A 212 -13.96 10.52 -4.86
CA ASP A 212 -14.55 10.64 -6.20
C ASP A 212 -14.91 9.28 -6.82
N ARG A 213 -14.96 8.20 -6.01
CA ARG A 213 -15.31 6.88 -6.56
C ARG A 213 -16.78 6.87 -6.97
N PRO A 214 -17.10 6.45 -8.22
CA PRO A 214 -18.48 6.18 -8.57
C PRO A 214 -19.08 5.16 -7.59
N GLU A 215 -20.36 5.32 -7.25
CA GLU A 215 -21.07 4.49 -6.26
C GLU A 215 -20.89 2.98 -6.53
N ASN A 216 -20.77 2.59 -7.81
CA ASN A 216 -20.49 1.23 -8.24
C ASN A 216 -19.13 0.69 -7.73
N ALA A 217 -18.10 1.53 -7.62
CA ALA A 217 -16.75 1.16 -7.22
C ALA A 217 -16.64 0.99 -5.71
N LYS A 218 -17.40 1.79 -4.94
CA LYS A 218 -17.56 1.60 -3.49
C LYS A 218 -18.23 0.27 -3.18
N GLN A 219 -19.33 -0.03 -3.87
CA GLN A 219 -20.05 -1.29 -3.72
C GLN A 219 -19.18 -2.50 -4.15
N LYS A 220 -18.39 -2.36 -5.22
CA LYS A 220 -17.40 -3.38 -5.64
C LYS A 220 -16.38 -3.65 -4.53
N ALA A 221 -15.79 -2.60 -3.95
CA ALA A 221 -14.81 -2.72 -2.88
C ALA A 221 -15.40 -3.36 -1.61
N GLN A 222 -16.61 -2.96 -1.21
CA GLN A 222 -17.31 -3.58 -0.07
C GLN A 222 -17.55 -5.07 -0.28
N ARG A 223 -17.96 -5.47 -1.49
CA ARG A 223 -18.14 -6.90 -1.84
C ARG A 223 -16.81 -7.66 -1.75
N ALA A 224 -15.72 -7.09 -2.28
CA ALA A 224 -14.40 -7.71 -2.20
C ALA A 224 -13.92 -7.89 -0.74
N ILE A 225 -14.10 -6.86 0.11
CA ILE A 225 -13.77 -6.95 1.53
C ILE A 225 -14.64 -8.00 2.22
N ALA A 226 -15.95 -8.03 1.95
CA ALA A 226 -16.83 -9.05 2.51
C ALA A 226 -16.37 -10.47 2.13
N THR A 227 -16.03 -10.69 0.86
CA THR A 227 -15.45 -11.97 0.42
C THR A 227 -14.18 -12.31 1.19
N ALA A 228 -13.25 -11.37 1.34
CA ALA A 228 -12.01 -11.58 2.11
C ALA A 228 -12.29 -11.90 3.58
N VAL A 229 -13.23 -11.21 4.23
CA VAL A 229 -13.64 -11.49 5.62
C VAL A 229 -14.25 -12.87 5.75
N ARG A 230 -15.08 -13.29 4.78
CA ARG A 230 -15.62 -14.66 4.76
C ARG A 230 -14.49 -15.68 4.65
N THR A 231 -13.49 -15.43 3.80
CA THR A 231 -12.29 -16.28 3.70
C THR A 231 -11.54 -16.34 5.02
N ILE A 232 -11.36 -15.22 5.73
CA ILE A 232 -10.75 -15.21 7.07
C ILE A 232 -11.54 -16.10 8.03
N LEU A 233 -12.87 -15.95 8.10
CA LEU A 233 -13.72 -16.75 9.00
C LEU A 233 -13.53 -18.26 8.77
N VAL A 234 -13.54 -18.71 7.51
CA VAL A 234 -13.30 -20.12 7.18
C VAL A 234 -11.91 -20.56 7.64
N ASN A 235 -10.88 -19.75 7.39
CA ASN A 235 -9.49 -20.11 7.70
C ASN A 235 -9.15 -20.06 9.20
N VAL A 236 -9.94 -19.35 10.02
CA VAL A 236 -9.83 -19.42 11.49
C VAL A 236 -10.65 -20.55 12.11
N GLY A 237 -11.31 -21.38 11.28
CA GLY A 237 -12.09 -22.54 11.71
C GLY A 237 -13.53 -22.23 12.12
N GLU A 238 -14.05 -21.04 11.82
CA GLU A 238 -15.45 -20.68 12.08
C GLU A 238 -16.38 -21.14 10.95
N ASP A 239 -17.65 -21.40 11.27
CA ASP A 239 -18.72 -21.62 10.29
C ASP A 239 -19.37 -20.28 9.89
N PRO A 240 -19.14 -19.76 8.66
CA PRO A 240 -19.72 -18.48 8.23
C PRO A 240 -21.25 -18.53 8.07
N THR A 241 -21.85 -19.72 8.06
CA THR A 241 -23.30 -19.90 7.88
C THR A 241 -24.09 -19.87 9.18
N ARG A 242 -23.42 -19.89 10.34
CA ARG A 242 -24.08 -19.74 11.65
C ARG A 242 -24.71 -18.36 11.79
N GLU A 243 -25.84 -18.30 12.50
CA GLU A 243 -26.69 -17.10 12.61
C GLU A 243 -25.90 -15.81 12.86
N GLY A 244 -24.98 -15.82 13.82
CA GLY A 244 -24.16 -14.66 14.19
C GLY A 244 -23.19 -14.18 13.11
N LEU A 245 -22.70 -15.07 12.23
CA LEU A 245 -21.67 -14.75 11.23
C LEU A 245 -22.21 -14.51 9.82
N ARG A 246 -23.46 -14.91 9.53
CA ARG A 246 -24.07 -14.76 8.19
C ARG A 246 -23.94 -13.37 7.59
N LYS A 247 -23.95 -12.33 8.43
CA LYS A 247 -23.83 -10.93 8.03
C LYS A 247 -22.56 -10.24 8.52
N THR A 248 -21.63 -10.98 9.13
CA THR A 248 -20.34 -10.44 9.60
C THR A 248 -19.51 -9.88 8.44
N PRO A 249 -19.34 -10.60 7.32
CA PRO A 249 -18.62 -10.07 6.15
C PRO A 249 -19.03 -8.66 5.73
N GLU A 250 -20.33 -8.43 5.56
CA GLU A 250 -20.84 -7.14 5.11
C GLU A 250 -20.81 -6.08 6.21
N ARG A 251 -20.96 -6.47 7.49
CA ARG A 251 -20.78 -5.55 8.62
C ARG A 251 -19.33 -5.06 8.72
N VAL A 252 -18.35 -5.96 8.56
CA VAL A 252 -16.92 -5.59 8.59
C VAL A 252 -16.57 -4.70 7.41
N ALA A 253 -17.08 -5.01 6.20
CA ALA A 253 -16.86 -4.17 5.03
C ALA A 253 -17.39 -2.74 5.24
N ARG A 254 -18.60 -2.57 5.78
CA ARG A 254 -19.15 -1.25 6.12
C ARG A 254 -18.37 -0.55 7.25
N ALA A 255 -17.89 -1.31 8.23
CA ALA A 255 -17.08 -0.74 9.32
C ALA A 255 -15.77 -0.14 8.77
N TYR A 256 -15.12 -0.77 7.78
CA TYR A 256 -13.91 -0.18 7.19
C TYR A 256 -14.15 1.12 6.42
N ASP A 257 -15.32 1.32 5.81
CA ASP A 257 -15.65 2.63 5.22
C ASP A 257 -15.66 3.74 6.28
N GLU A 258 -16.14 3.44 7.50
CA GLU A 258 -16.17 4.40 8.59
C GLU A 258 -14.78 4.61 9.21
N LEU A 259 -14.09 3.51 9.50
CA LEU A 259 -12.78 3.50 10.17
C LEU A 259 -11.66 4.06 9.29
N LEU A 260 -11.79 3.96 7.97
CA LEU A 260 -10.83 4.45 6.97
C LEU A 260 -11.35 5.63 6.15
N GLY A 261 -12.47 6.24 6.57
CA GLY A 261 -13.10 7.35 5.87
C GLY A 261 -12.23 8.62 5.78
N GLY A 262 -11.19 8.73 6.62
CA GLY A 262 -10.26 9.84 6.63
C GLY A 262 -9.39 9.96 5.36
N TYR A 263 -9.30 8.90 4.55
CA TYR A 263 -8.68 8.96 3.22
C TYR A 263 -9.55 9.67 2.18
N ALA A 264 -10.88 9.64 2.36
CA ALA A 264 -11.83 10.24 1.43
C ALA A 264 -12.25 11.67 1.81
N MET A 265 -11.80 12.16 2.97
CA MET A 265 -12.09 13.54 3.39
C MET A 265 -11.28 14.52 2.56
N ASP A 266 -11.94 15.52 1.98
CA ASP A 266 -11.29 16.67 1.37
C ASP A 266 -10.86 17.67 2.47
N PRO A 267 -9.54 17.93 2.62
CA PRO A 267 -9.07 18.90 3.60
C PRO A 267 -9.57 20.32 3.34
N ALA A 268 -9.77 20.72 2.07
CA ALA A 268 -10.26 22.06 1.73
C ALA A 268 -11.73 22.22 2.16
N ALA A 269 -12.59 21.26 1.83
CA ALA A 269 -13.98 21.22 2.30
C ALA A 269 -14.10 21.15 3.83
N LEU A 270 -13.17 20.45 4.50
CA LEU A 270 -13.18 20.34 5.97
C LEU A 270 -12.99 21.70 6.64
N VAL A 271 -12.07 22.52 6.10
CA VAL A 271 -11.76 23.86 6.64
C VAL A 271 -12.78 24.90 6.19
N ASN A 272 -13.32 24.78 4.98
CA ASN A 272 -14.19 25.73 4.27
C ASN A 272 -14.82 26.84 5.13
N GLY A 273 -14.33 28.09 4.95
CA GLY A 273 -14.86 29.31 5.55
C GLY A 273 -14.69 29.47 7.07
N ALA A 274 -13.97 28.57 7.75
CA ALA A 274 -13.77 28.61 9.20
C ALA A 274 -12.41 29.16 9.64
N LEU A 275 -11.73 29.88 8.75
CA LEU A 275 -10.57 30.69 9.07
C LEU A 275 -11.04 32.12 9.29
N PHE A 276 -10.68 32.68 10.44
CA PHE A 276 -11.08 34.04 10.82
C PHE A 276 -9.84 34.85 11.10
N GLU A 277 -9.83 36.09 10.63
CA GLU A 277 -8.83 37.05 11.07
C GLU A 277 -9.10 37.41 12.54
N SER A 278 -8.04 37.47 13.33
CA SER A 278 -8.14 37.81 14.75
C SER A 278 -6.86 38.46 15.23
N ALA A 279 -7.00 39.48 16.05
CA ALA A 279 -5.89 40.08 16.80
C ALA A 279 -5.48 39.25 18.03
N TYR A 280 -6.18 38.14 18.32
CA TYR A 280 -5.84 37.25 19.42
C TYR A 280 -4.50 36.57 19.15
N ASP A 281 -3.51 36.84 19.99
CA ASP A 281 -2.15 36.34 19.85
C ASP A 281 -1.74 35.39 20.98
N ASP A 282 -2.61 35.13 21.96
CA ASP A 282 -2.34 34.18 23.04
C ASP A 282 -2.49 32.71 22.61
N MET A 283 -2.01 31.79 23.45
CA MET A 283 -2.10 30.35 23.19
C MET A 283 -3.55 29.86 23.20
N VAL A 284 -3.94 29.17 22.12
CA VAL A 284 -5.20 28.41 22.04
C VAL A 284 -4.88 26.94 22.29
N VAL A 285 -5.63 26.29 23.18
CA VAL A 285 -5.48 24.85 23.50
C VAL A 285 -6.82 24.14 23.36
N VAL A 286 -6.86 23.11 22.53
CA VAL A 286 -7.96 22.16 22.40
C VAL A 286 -7.46 20.82 22.91
N LYS A 287 -7.89 20.44 24.12
CA LYS A 287 -7.46 19.20 24.78
C LYS A 287 -8.56 18.16 24.84
N ASP A 288 -8.16 16.92 25.14
CA ASP A 288 -9.03 15.77 25.38
C ASP A 288 -9.88 15.36 24.17
N ILE A 289 -9.33 15.58 22.97
CA ILE A 289 -9.95 15.18 21.71
C ILE A 289 -9.86 13.65 21.60
N ASP A 290 -10.99 12.98 21.69
CA ASP A 290 -11.06 11.54 21.45
C ASP A 290 -10.69 11.19 20.02
N PHE A 291 -9.84 10.18 19.87
CA PHE A 291 -9.55 9.60 18.57
C PHE A 291 -9.56 8.07 18.63
N PHE A 292 -9.94 7.48 17.50
CA PHE A 292 -9.84 6.06 17.24
C PHE A 292 -9.14 5.89 15.90
N SER A 293 -8.18 4.98 15.85
CA SER A 293 -7.41 4.68 14.66
C SER A 293 -7.12 3.18 14.56
N LEU A 294 -6.61 2.74 13.42
CA LEU A 294 -6.20 1.37 13.17
C LEU A 294 -4.69 1.31 12.96
N CYS A 295 -4.00 0.49 13.74
CA CYS A 295 -2.56 0.28 13.57
C CYS A 295 -2.33 -0.40 12.22
N GLU A 296 -1.56 0.22 11.33
CA GLU A 296 -1.33 -0.32 9.99
C GLU A 296 -0.64 -1.70 9.98
N HIS A 297 0.15 -2.01 11.00
CA HIS A 297 0.88 -3.28 11.12
C HIS A 297 -0.02 -4.49 11.40
N HIS A 298 -1.14 -4.29 12.09
CA HIS A 298 -1.96 -5.39 12.60
C HIS A 298 -3.45 -5.20 12.34
N MET A 299 -3.85 -4.05 11.80
CA MET A 299 -5.24 -3.62 11.62
C MET A 299 -6.07 -3.68 12.92
N LEU A 300 -5.39 -3.62 14.07
CA LEU A 300 -6.02 -3.57 15.39
C LEU A 300 -6.15 -2.12 15.86
N PRO A 301 -7.21 -1.78 16.62
CA PRO A 301 -7.40 -0.42 17.08
C PRO A 301 -6.28 0.09 17.98
N PHE A 302 -5.96 1.37 17.83
CA PHE A 302 -5.37 2.16 18.91
C PHE A 302 -6.18 3.44 19.07
N PHE A 303 -6.35 3.88 20.31
CA PHE A 303 -7.27 4.96 20.65
C PHE A 303 -6.77 5.71 21.89
N GLY A 304 -7.28 6.92 22.07
CA GLY A 304 -6.93 7.73 23.24
C GLY A 304 -7.28 9.19 23.03
N LYS A 305 -6.40 10.06 23.53
CA LYS A 305 -6.62 11.51 23.54
C LYS A 305 -5.56 12.23 22.73
N ALA A 306 -5.98 13.20 21.95
CA ALA A 306 -5.13 14.18 21.30
C ALA A 306 -5.35 15.56 21.95
N HIS A 307 -4.26 16.30 22.03
CA HIS A 307 -4.22 17.68 22.50
C HIS A 307 -3.52 18.50 21.44
N VAL A 308 -4.15 19.59 21.03
CA VAL A 308 -3.66 20.47 19.99
C VAL A 308 -3.60 21.88 20.56
N ALA A 309 -2.45 22.51 20.46
CA ALA A 309 -2.28 23.91 20.80
C ALA A 309 -1.61 24.66 19.66
N TYR A 310 -1.94 25.94 19.51
CA TYR A 310 -1.26 26.84 18.59
C TYR A 310 -1.27 28.26 19.13
N ILE A 311 -0.29 29.06 18.73
CA ILE A 311 -0.24 30.50 19.02
C ILE A 311 -0.48 31.24 17.71
N PRO A 312 -1.65 31.88 17.51
CA PRO A 312 -2.02 32.50 16.25
C PRO A 312 -1.03 33.57 15.78
N ASP A 313 -1.03 33.81 14.47
CA ASP A 313 -0.40 34.96 13.83
C ASP A 313 -1.41 35.58 12.85
N GLY A 314 -2.33 36.38 13.37
CA GLY A 314 -3.40 37.02 12.60
C GLY A 314 -4.57 36.11 12.16
N LYS A 315 -4.45 34.79 12.27
CA LYS A 315 -5.48 33.81 11.87
C LYS A 315 -5.82 32.81 12.95
N ILE A 316 -7.12 32.59 13.17
CA ILE A 316 -7.66 31.54 14.04
C ILE A 316 -8.55 30.60 13.24
N ILE A 317 -8.72 29.38 13.75
CA ILE A 317 -9.63 28.39 13.19
C ILE A 317 -10.80 28.12 14.14
N GLY A 318 -11.99 27.91 13.59
CA GLY A 318 -13.15 27.50 14.39
C GLY A 318 -12.84 26.26 15.24
N LEU A 319 -13.17 26.30 16.53
CA LEU A 319 -12.86 25.26 17.52
C LEU A 319 -13.27 23.85 17.06
N SER A 320 -14.43 23.73 16.41
CA SER A 320 -14.97 22.45 15.92
C SER A 320 -14.16 21.81 14.78
N LYS A 321 -13.22 22.53 14.16
CA LYS A 321 -12.40 22.02 13.06
C LYS A 321 -11.18 21.24 13.55
N ILE A 322 -10.61 21.59 14.70
CA ILE A 322 -9.45 20.89 15.25
C ILE A 322 -9.75 19.39 15.50
N PRO A 323 -10.86 19.01 16.18
CA PRO A 323 -11.24 17.60 16.29
C PRO A 323 -11.49 16.91 14.95
N ARG A 324 -12.02 17.64 13.95
CA ARG A 324 -12.24 17.08 12.60
C ARG A 324 -10.93 16.80 11.88
N ILE A 325 -9.91 17.66 12.05
CA ILE A 325 -8.56 17.43 11.52
C ILE A 325 -7.94 16.18 12.18
N VAL A 326 -8.06 16.06 13.50
CA VAL A 326 -7.60 14.85 14.22
C VAL A 326 -8.31 13.60 13.66
N ALA A 327 -9.64 13.64 13.52
CA ALA A 327 -10.41 12.52 12.97
C ALA A 327 -10.05 12.18 11.52
N MET A 328 -9.73 13.17 10.68
CA MET A 328 -9.31 12.97 9.29
C MET A 328 -8.04 12.13 9.19
N TYR A 329 -7.07 12.34 10.08
CA TYR A 329 -5.84 11.54 10.10
C TYR A 329 -5.98 10.24 10.91
N ALA A 330 -6.78 10.25 11.98
CA ALA A 330 -7.02 9.06 12.80
C ALA A 330 -7.83 7.98 12.06
N ARG A 331 -8.77 8.36 11.20
CA ARG A 331 -9.58 7.42 10.38
C ARG A 331 -8.83 6.90 9.15
N ARG A 332 -7.65 6.33 9.40
CA ARG A 332 -6.72 5.76 8.42
C ARG A 332 -6.02 4.55 9.06
N LEU A 333 -5.32 3.78 8.24
CA LEU A 333 -4.26 2.92 8.76
C LEU A 333 -3.08 3.81 9.14
N GLN A 334 -2.59 3.70 10.38
CA GLN A 334 -1.65 4.65 10.95
C GLN A 334 -0.57 4.01 11.83
N VAL A 335 0.48 4.81 12.01
CA VAL A 335 1.44 4.78 13.12
C VAL A 335 1.26 6.07 13.94
N GLN A 336 1.29 5.99 15.28
CA GLN A 336 0.90 7.14 16.14
C GLN A 336 1.83 8.34 15.94
N GLU A 337 3.13 8.10 15.76
CA GLU A 337 4.14 9.11 15.45
C GLU A 337 3.82 9.86 14.16
N LYS A 338 3.47 9.11 13.10
CA LYS A 338 3.10 9.65 11.79
C LYS A 338 1.83 10.50 11.92
N MET A 339 0.78 9.94 12.52
CA MET A 339 -0.48 10.66 12.75
C MET A 339 -0.27 11.97 13.50
N THR A 340 0.54 11.96 14.57
CA THR A 340 0.84 13.15 15.38
C THR A 340 1.51 14.24 14.55
N ARG A 341 2.49 13.86 13.73
CA ARG A 341 3.17 14.80 12.83
C ARG A 341 2.24 15.32 11.74
N GLU A 342 1.47 14.45 11.09
CA GLU A 342 0.54 14.84 10.02
C GLU A 342 -0.49 15.89 10.48
N ILE A 343 -1.00 15.74 11.71
CA ILE A 343 -1.91 16.73 12.32
C ILE A 343 -1.18 18.07 12.52
N ALA A 344 0.03 18.05 13.09
CA ALA A 344 0.81 19.26 13.34
C ALA A 344 1.19 19.98 12.04
N ASP A 345 1.66 19.24 11.03
CA ASP A 345 2.04 19.76 9.71
C ASP A 345 0.85 20.42 9.02
N PHE A 346 -0.31 19.79 9.09
CA PHE A 346 -1.53 20.32 8.50
C PHE A 346 -1.93 21.64 9.14
N ILE A 347 -1.93 21.73 10.48
CA ILE A 347 -2.29 22.96 11.19
C ILE A 347 -1.25 24.06 10.97
N GLN A 348 0.04 23.71 11.02
CA GLN A 348 1.13 24.65 10.77
C GLN A 348 1.01 25.24 9.37
N THR A 349 0.76 24.40 8.37
CA THR A 349 0.60 24.84 6.97
C THR A 349 -0.67 25.67 6.79
N LEU A 350 -1.78 25.25 7.40
CA LEU A 350 -3.07 25.89 7.23
C LEU A 350 -3.14 27.28 7.86
N LEU A 351 -2.64 27.43 9.09
CA LEU A 351 -2.77 28.67 9.86
C LEU A 351 -1.53 29.56 9.77
N ASN A 352 -0.37 29.00 9.42
CA ASN A 352 0.94 29.62 9.58
C ASN A 352 1.10 30.36 10.93
N PRO A 353 0.83 29.69 12.06
CA PRO A 353 0.87 30.32 13.36
C PRO A 353 2.32 30.50 13.82
N ARG A 354 2.53 31.29 14.90
CA ARG A 354 3.84 31.43 15.56
C ARG A 354 4.38 30.10 16.07
N GLY A 355 3.49 29.14 16.34
CA GLY A 355 3.84 27.74 16.52
C GLY A 355 2.62 26.85 16.73
N VAL A 356 2.85 25.54 16.59
CA VAL A 356 1.87 24.46 16.82
C VAL A 356 2.48 23.42 17.73
N ALA A 357 1.65 22.84 18.58
CA ALA A 357 1.96 21.69 19.41
C ALA A 357 0.84 20.66 19.26
N VAL A 358 1.21 19.42 18.95
CA VAL A 358 0.29 18.28 18.98
C VAL A 358 0.88 17.22 19.89
N ILE A 359 0.11 16.79 20.88
CA ILE A 359 0.45 15.71 21.80
C ILE A 359 -0.64 14.65 21.70
N VAL A 360 -0.26 13.40 21.50
CA VAL A 360 -1.18 12.27 21.37
C VAL A 360 -0.80 11.21 22.39
N THR A 361 -1.76 10.81 23.22
CA THR A 361 -1.66 9.69 24.15
C THR A 361 -2.57 8.58 23.68
N GLY A 362 -2.02 7.41 23.36
CA GLY A 362 -2.76 6.28 22.80
C GLY A 362 -2.50 4.97 23.53
N GLN A 363 -3.52 4.12 23.60
CA GLN A 363 -3.44 2.71 23.99
C GLN A 363 -3.57 1.84 22.74
N HIS A 364 -2.71 0.84 22.60
CA HIS A 364 -2.57 0.04 21.39
C HIS A 364 -3.03 -1.40 21.62
N MET A 365 -4.13 -1.81 20.99
CA MET A 365 -4.66 -3.16 21.18
C MET A 365 -3.67 -4.23 20.69
N CYS A 366 -2.82 -3.92 19.71
CA CYS A 366 -1.77 -4.84 19.25
C CYS A 366 -0.73 -5.21 20.33
N ALA A 367 -0.56 -4.39 21.37
CA ALA A 367 0.31 -4.67 22.51
C ALA A 367 -0.48 -5.01 23.79
N THR A 368 -1.76 -4.65 23.86
CA THR A 368 -2.62 -4.92 25.03
C THR A 368 -3.27 -6.30 24.98
N MET A 369 -3.91 -6.67 23.87
CA MET A 369 -4.69 -7.92 23.79
C MET A 369 -3.90 -9.11 23.25
N ARG A 370 -2.72 -8.86 22.69
CA ARG A 370 -1.82 -9.88 22.14
C ARG A 370 -0.36 -9.44 22.27
N GLY A 371 0.55 -10.35 21.94
CA GLY A 371 1.98 -10.08 21.97
C GLY A 371 2.46 -9.91 23.41
N VAL A 372 2.92 -8.71 23.75
CA VAL A 372 3.49 -8.39 25.08
C VAL A 372 2.45 -8.20 26.19
N ASN A 373 1.15 -8.18 25.86
CA ASN A 373 0.01 -8.15 26.77
C ASN A 373 0.07 -7.06 27.86
N GLN A 374 0.45 -5.84 27.48
CA GLN A 374 0.57 -4.69 28.37
C GLN A 374 -0.76 -3.94 28.50
N ILE A 375 -1.48 -4.18 29.60
CA ILE A 375 -2.81 -3.59 29.84
C ILE A 375 -2.72 -2.09 30.14
N GLY A 376 -1.78 -1.67 30.99
CA GLY A 376 -1.69 -0.28 31.44
C GLY A 376 -0.80 0.62 30.58
N SER A 377 -0.11 0.08 29.58
CA SER A 377 0.86 0.84 28.79
C SER A 377 0.16 1.83 27.87
N LYS A 378 0.62 3.09 27.93
CA LYS A 378 0.18 4.17 27.05
C LYS A 378 1.40 4.74 26.35
N MET A 379 1.25 4.99 25.06
CA MET A 379 2.25 5.65 24.24
C MET A 379 1.93 7.13 24.13
N VAL A 380 2.90 7.98 24.46
CA VAL A 380 2.79 9.43 24.28
C VAL A 380 3.73 9.86 23.16
N THR A 381 3.21 10.58 22.18
CA THR A 381 3.97 11.17 21.07
C THR A 381 3.67 12.65 20.98
N GLN A 382 4.62 13.42 20.48
CA GLN A 382 4.46 14.86 20.32
C GLN A 382 5.17 15.39 19.08
N THR A 383 4.62 16.46 18.49
CA THR A 383 5.27 17.25 17.44
C THR A 383 5.08 18.73 17.76
N MET A 384 6.19 19.48 17.72
CA MET A 384 6.27 20.88 18.17
C MET A 384 6.95 21.74 17.09
N TYR A 385 6.31 22.84 16.71
CA TYR A 385 6.80 23.82 15.74
C TYR A 385 6.84 25.22 16.34
N GLY A 386 7.74 26.05 15.81
CA GLY A 386 7.87 27.46 16.16
C GLY A 386 8.10 27.69 17.66
N VAL A 387 7.34 28.61 18.25
CA VAL A 387 7.47 29.01 19.67
C VAL A 387 7.41 27.84 20.67
N PHE A 388 6.73 26.74 20.33
CA PHE A 388 6.66 25.54 21.19
C PHE A 388 7.95 24.70 21.20
N GLN A 389 8.99 25.07 20.45
CA GLN A 389 10.31 24.44 20.60
C GLN A 389 11.07 25.01 21.81
N ALA A 390 10.77 26.26 22.21
CA ALA A 390 11.30 26.86 23.42
C ALA A 390 10.81 26.13 24.67
N ARG A 391 11.61 26.15 25.74
CA ARG A 391 11.28 25.44 26.99
C ARG A 391 10.07 26.05 27.69
N ASP A 392 10.04 27.36 27.84
CA ASP A 392 9.01 28.07 28.60
C ASP A 392 7.61 27.86 28.01
N ALA A 393 7.48 27.94 26.68
CA ALA A 393 6.21 27.68 25.99
C ALA A 393 5.72 26.23 26.17
N ARG A 394 6.65 25.25 26.23
CA ARG A 394 6.30 23.84 26.51
C ARG A 394 5.86 23.63 27.95
N GLU A 395 6.52 24.27 28.90
CA GLU A 395 6.13 24.19 30.31
C GLU A 395 4.74 24.79 30.53
N GLN A 396 4.45 25.97 29.95
CA GLN A 396 3.11 26.56 29.99
C GLN A 396 2.03 25.67 29.36
N LEU A 397 2.34 25.01 28.24
CA LEU A 397 1.42 24.04 27.64
C LEU A 397 1.17 22.85 28.57
N ASN A 398 2.24 22.25 29.11
CA ASN A 398 2.14 21.11 30.02
C ASN A 398 1.31 21.44 31.26
N ASP A 399 1.46 22.65 31.81
CA ASP A 399 0.66 23.10 32.96
C ASP A 399 -0.83 23.20 32.60
N ARG A 400 -1.17 23.79 31.43
CA ARG A 400 -2.55 23.85 30.94
C ARG A 400 -3.15 22.46 30.68
N LEU A 401 -2.34 21.49 30.28
CA LEU A 401 -2.79 20.11 30.10
C LEU A 401 -3.09 19.44 31.44
N ARG A 402 -2.22 19.61 32.45
CA ARG A 402 -2.37 19.05 33.80
C ARG A 402 -3.52 19.67 34.61
N GLN A 403 -3.83 20.95 34.41
CA GLN A 403 -4.81 21.70 35.22
C GLN A 403 -6.29 21.31 35.04
N ALA A 404 -6.65 20.26 34.27
CA ALA A 404 -8.05 19.81 34.20
C ALA A 404 -8.26 18.31 34.37
N GLU A 405 -7.36 17.67 35.12
CA GLU A 405 -7.71 16.47 35.91
C GLU A 405 -8.15 16.91 37.31
#